data_AF-A0A2M7PIT2-F1
#
_entry.id   AF-A0A2M7PIT2-F1
#
_cell.length_a   1.000
_cell.length_b   1.000
_cell.length_c   1.000
_cell.angle_alpha   90.00
_cell.angle_beta   90.00
_cell.angle_gamma   90.00
#
_symmetry.space_group_name_H-M   'P 1'
#
loop_
_entity.id
_entity.type
_entity.pdbx_description
1 polymer ?
#
loop_
_entity_poly.entity_id
_entity_poly.type
_entity_poly.pdbx_seq_one_letter_code
_entity_poly.pdbx_strand_id
1 'polypeptide(L)'
;WGSEKNKFIGYQQQLTLSVNLSGLTAIVPVDYYRVRFYPKATKRARLLPSEQIMALGVTSGEQLETFLLQNNHHIDLSTARHLARLYIEESAIEGVNPDVAFTQMCLETGFLRFGGDVDSQQHNYCGLGVTGKGEKGLSFIDSRTGVRAHIQHLKAYASTENLNTVLVDERFRFVERGSAEEIVDLTGKWATDKQYDKKIRSLLQRLGQIESRL
;
A
#
# COMPACT_ATOMS: atom_id res chain seq x y z
N TRP A 1 -8.68 31.53 -44.07
CA TRP A 1 -9.87 32.03 -43.33
C TRP A 1 -11.11 31.82 -44.19
N GLY A 2 -12.14 31.16 -43.65
CA GLY A 2 -13.45 30.90 -44.26
C GLY A 2 -13.62 29.43 -44.72
N SER A 3 -14.09 28.46 -43.92
CA SER A 3 -15.41 28.22 -43.28
C SER A 3 -16.50 27.69 -44.25
N GLU A 4 -16.52 26.39 -44.50
CA GLU A 4 -17.71 25.69 -45.02
C GLU A 4 -18.64 25.28 -43.87
N LYS A 5 -19.90 25.70 -43.97
CA LYS A 5 -20.98 25.38 -43.03
C LYS A 5 -21.77 24.18 -43.58
N ASN A 6 -21.71 23.04 -42.91
CA ASN A 6 -22.67 21.96 -43.16
C ASN A 6 -23.96 22.21 -42.37
N LYS A 7 -25.08 22.37 -43.10
CA LYS A 7 -26.44 22.54 -42.57
C LYS A 7 -26.92 21.23 -41.91
N PHE A 8 -27.42 21.34 -40.68
CA PHE A 8 -28.18 20.28 -39.99
C PHE A 8 -29.68 20.46 -40.26
N ILE A 9 -30.38 19.36 -40.53
CA ILE A 9 -31.85 19.27 -40.49
C ILE A 9 -32.17 18.20 -39.45
N GLY A 10 -32.77 18.60 -38.33
CA GLY A 10 -33.22 17.69 -37.27
C GLY A 10 -34.74 17.77 -37.12
N TYR A 11 -35.40 16.61 -37.09
CA TYR A 11 -36.81 16.49 -36.70
C TYR A 11 -36.89 16.15 -35.21
N GLN A 12 -37.71 16.87 -34.44
CA GLN A 12 -38.01 16.58 -33.03
C GLN A 12 -39.20 15.64 -32.91
N GLN A 13 -39.06 14.56 -32.13
CA GLN A 13 -40.19 13.86 -31.52
C GLN A 13 -39.90 13.68 -30.03
N GLN A 14 -40.85 14.09 -29.18
CA GLN A 14 -40.79 13.92 -27.73
C GLN A 14 -41.51 12.63 -27.32
N LEU A 15 -40.84 11.81 -26.52
CA LEU A 15 -41.45 10.70 -25.79
C LEU A 15 -41.18 10.89 -24.31
N THR A 16 -42.25 10.99 -23.51
CA THR A 16 -42.20 11.09 -22.04
C THR A 16 -42.41 9.71 -21.42
N LEU A 17 -41.50 9.30 -20.53
CA LEU A 17 -41.66 8.13 -19.66
C LEU A 17 -41.79 8.61 -18.21
N SER A 18 -42.88 8.22 -17.55
CA SER A 18 -43.10 8.44 -16.13
C SER A 18 -42.68 7.20 -15.34
N VAL A 19 -41.89 7.38 -14.28
CA VAL A 19 -41.56 6.32 -13.31
C VAL A 19 -42.03 6.77 -11.94
N ASN A 20 -42.89 5.98 -11.31
CA ASN A 20 -43.58 6.32 -10.08
C ASN A 20 -42.98 5.52 -8.91
N LEU A 21 -42.20 6.20 -8.05
CA LEU A 21 -41.83 5.73 -6.72
C LEU A 21 -42.02 6.92 -5.78
N SER A 22 -43.10 6.85 -5.00
CA SER A 22 -43.46 7.66 -3.84
C SER A 22 -42.59 8.90 -3.58
N GLY A 23 -43.07 10.04 -4.10
CA GLY A 23 -42.86 11.35 -3.47
C GLY A 23 -41.61 12.14 -3.86
N LEU A 24 -41.38 12.36 -5.16
CA LEU A 24 -40.85 13.60 -5.78
C LEU A 24 -40.66 13.35 -7.29
N THR A 25 -41.57 13.86 -8.13
CA THR A 25 -41.43 13.78 -9.60
C THR A 25 -40.57 14.93 -10.11
N ALA A 26 -39.40 14.60 -10.67
CA ALA A 26 -38.67 15.51 -11.56
C ALA A 26 -38.98 15.11 -13.02
N ILE A 27 -39.64 16.00 -13.76
CA ILE A 27 -39.84 15.86 -15.21
C ILE A 27 -38.60 16.44 -15.87
N VAL A 28 -37.79 15.59 -16.51
CA VAL A 28 -36.61 16.02 -17.27
C VAL A 28 -36.79 15.60 -18.73
N PRO A 29 -36.85 16.52 -19.70
CA PRO A 29 -36.90 16.16 -21.10
C PRO A 29 -35.56 15.52 -21.51
N VAL A 30 -35.62 14.32 -22.10
CA VAL A 30 -34.44 13.60 -22.59
C VAL A 30 -34.36 13.77 -24.11
N ASP A 31 -33.54 14.72 -24.57
CA ASP A 31 -33.19 14.84 -25.98
C ASP A 31 -32.22 13.71 -26.37
N TYR A 32 -32.76 12.63 -26.93
CA TYR A 32 -31.99 11.45 -27.32
C TYR A 32 -31.31 11.66 -28.69
N TYR A 33 -30.18 12.37 -28.71
CA TYR A 33 -29.27 12.30 -29.84
C TYR A 33 -28.52 10.95 -29.79
N ARG A 34 -28.84 10.04 -30.72
CA ARG A 34 -28.19 8.72 -30.83
C ARG A 34 -26.76 8.87 -31.37
N VAL A 35 -25.85 9.37 -30.54
CA VAL A 35 -24.41 9.26 -30.76
C VAL A 35 -23.99 7.88 -30.23
N ARG A 36 -23.44 7.02 -31.09
CA ARG A 36 -22.75 5.81 -30.64
C ARG A 36 -21.46 6.24 -29.93
N PHE A 37 -21.57 6.60 -28.65
CA PHE A 37 -20.43 6.67 -27.76
C PHE A 37 -20.03 5.24 -27.42
N TYR A 38 -18.97 4.76 -28.06
CA TYR A 38 -18.15 3.74 -27.41
C TYR A 38 -17.35 4.49 -26.34
N PRO A 39 -17.61 4.30 -25.03
CA PRO A 39 -16.70 4.84 -24.03
C PRO A 39 -15.32 4.25 -24.34
N LYS A 40 -14.37 5.10 -24.74
CA LYS A 40 -12.95 4.71 -24.70
C LYS A 40 -12.71 4.27 -23.27
N ALA A 41 -12.20 3.05 -23.08
CA ALA A 41 -11.85 2.53 -21.76
C ALA A 41 -11.03 3.60 -21.02
N THR A 42 -11.65 4.26 -20.05
CA THR A 42 -10.95 5.18 -19.16
C THR A 42 -9.94 4.31 -18.42
N LYS A 43 -8.64 4.63 -18.53
CA LYS A 43 -7.61 4.01 -17.66
C LYS A 43 -8.19 3.99 -16.24
N ARG A 44 -8.35 2.81 -15.64
CA ARG A 44 -8.80 2.69 -14.24
C ARG A 44 -7.92 3.64 -13.43
N ALA A 45 -8.54 4.61 -12.75
CA ALA A 45 -7.82 5.49 -11.85
C ALA A 45 -7.13 4.59 -10.82
N ARG A 46 -5.81 4.67 -10.77
CA ARG A 46 -5.00 3.80 -9.94
C ARG A 46 -5.06 4.32 -8.52
N LEU A 47 -5.56 3.53 -7.59
CA LEU A 47 -5.51 3.89 -6.17
C LEU A 47 -4.05 3.88 -5.74
N LEU A 48 -3.59 4.99 -5.17
CA LEU A 48 -2.30 5.03 -4.50
C LEU A 48 -2.45 4.38 -3.12
N PRO A 49 -1.42 3.66 -2.63
CA PRO A 49 -1.41 3.17 -1.26
C PRO A 49 -1.63 4.27 -0.23
N SER A 50 -2.41 3.97 0.80
CA SER A 50 -2.59 4.85 1.96
C SER A 50 -1.28 5.00 2.75
N GLU A 51 -1.10 6.15 3.38
CA GLU A 51 -0.01 6.43 4.33
C GLU A 51 -0.35 6.06 5.78
N GLN A 52 -1.60 5.62 6.04
CA GLN A 52 -2.01 5.11 7.35
C GLN A 52 -1.41 3.72 7.61
N ILE A 53 -0.91 3.52 8.83
CA ILE A 53 -0.32 2.26 9.26
C ILE A 53 -1.40 1.21 9.52
N MET A 54 -2.54 1.59 10.09
CA MET A 54 -3.70 0.69 10.28
C MET A 54 -4.72 0.89 9.17
N ALA A 55 -4.53 0.24 8.03
CA ALA A 55 -5.42 0.35 6.87
C ALA A 55 -5.33 -0.90 5.98
N LEU A 56 -6.27 -1.02 5.03
CA LEU A 56 -6.18 -2.03 3.98
C LEU A 56 -5.18 -1.58 2.91
N GLY A 57 -4.30 -2.50 2.51
CA GLY A 57 -3.44 -2.31 1.35
C GLY A 57 -4.24 -2.41 0.05
N VAL A 58 -3.73 -1.78 -1.00
CA VAL A 58 -4.37 -1.72 -2.32
C VAL A 58 -3.58 -2.48 -3.38
N THR A 59 -2.35 -2.89 -3.07
CA THR A 59 -1.52 -3.64 -4.00
C THR A 59 -1.63 -5.15 -3.81
N SER A 60 -1.48 -5.89 -4.93
CA SER A 60 -1.49 -7.35 -4.92
C SER A 60 -0.12 -7.92 -4.55
N GLY A 61 -0.08 -9.20 -4.15
CA GLY A 61 1.19 -9.90 -3.90
C GLY A 61 2.12 -9.92 -5.11
N GLU A 62 1.57 -9.94 -6.33
CA GLU A 62 2.36 -9.84 -7.58
C GLU A 62 3.01 -8.45 -7.74
N GLN A 63 2.33 -7.38 -7.33
CA GLN A 63 2.89 -6.03 -7.37
C GLN A 63 4.02 -5.88 -6.36
N LEU A 64 3.85 -6.41 -5.13
CA LEU A 64 4.91 -6.43 -4.11
C LEU A 64 6.13 -7.25 -4.58
N GLU A 65 5.89 -8.46 -5.12
CA GLU A 65 6.91 -9.33 -5.70
C GLU A 65 7.69 -8.62 -6.82
N THR A 66 6.98 -8.06 -7.78
CA THR A 66 7.56 -7.33 -8.92
C THR A 66 8.35 -6.12 -8.45
N PHE A 67 7.83 -5.37 -7.48
CA PHE A 67 8.52 -4.20 -6.92
C PHE A 67 9.86 -4.59 -6.32
N LEU A 68 9.90 -5.68 -5.55
CA LEU A 68 11.11 -6.16 -4.91
C LEU A 68 12.13 -6.67 -5.96
N LEU A 69 11.68 -7.47 -6.94
CA LEU A 69 12.54 -7.99 -8.02
C LEU A 69 13.09 -6.88 -8.93
N GLN A 70 12.33 -5.84 -9.23
CA GLN A 70 12.84 -4.70 -10.03
C GLN A 70 13.94 -3.94 -9.31
N ASN A 71 13.91 -3.93 -7.98
CA ASN A 71 14.85 -3.20 -7.15
C ASN A 71 15.96 -4.07 -6.58
N ASN A 72 15.92 -5.40 -6.67
CA ASN A 72 17.02 -6.30 -6.32
C ASN A 72 17.04 -7.52 -7.26
N HIS A 73 17.98 -7.55 -8.20
CA HIS A 73 18.07 -8.60 -9.22
C HIS A 73 18.84 -9.84 -8.74
N HIS A 74 19.35 -9.83 -7.50
CA HIS A 74 20.11 -10.93 -6.93
C HIS A 74 19.26 -11.91 -6.11
N ILE A 75 18.01 -11.57 -5.83
CA ILE A 75 17.06 -12.49 -5.21
C ILE A 75 16.26 -13.22 -6.28
N ASP A 76 15.79 -14.41 -5.94
CA ASP A 76 14.95 -15.20 -6.83
C ASP A 76 13.47 -14.86 -6.66
N LEU A 77 12.68 -15.32 -7.64
CA LEU A 77 11.23 -15.18 -7.64
C LEU A 77 10.59 -15.82 -6.41
N SER A 78 11.14 -16.94 -5.93
CA SER A 78 10.58 -17.69 -4.81
C SER A 78 10.67 -16.89 -3.51
N THR A 79 11.80 -16.25 -3.25
CA THR A 79 12.02 -15.36 -2.10
C THR A 79 11.11 -14.15 -2.16
N ALA A 80 11.04 -13.48 -3.32
CA ALA A 80 10.20 -12.30 -3.48
C ALA A 80 8.71 -12.61 -3.26
N ARG A 81 8.23 -13.71 -3.86
CA ARG A 81 6.86 -14.20 -3.67
C ARG A 81 6.57 -14.58 -2.23
N HIS A 82 7.50 -15.28 -1.59
CA HIS A 82 7.35 -15.74 -0.24
C HIS A 82 7.18 -14.57 0.73
N LEU A 83 8.05 -13.55 0.66
CA LEU A 83 7.95 -12.39 1.53
C LEU A 83 6.71 -11.54 1.23
N ALA A 84 6.37 -11.30 -0.03
CA ALA A 84 5.13 -10.61 -0.39
C ALA A 84 3.90 -11.27 0.24
N ARG A 85 3.83 -12.60 0.16
CA ARG A 85 2.77 -13.39 0.79
C ARG A 85 2.75 -13.25 2.31
N LEU A 86 3.91 -13.38 2.97
CA LEU A 86 4.01 -13.26 4.42
C LEU A 86 3.55 -11.89 4.93
N TYR A 87 3.95 -10.81 4.26
CA TYR A 87 3.52 -9.47 4.62
C TYR A 87 2.00 -9.33 4.50
N ILE A 88 1.39 -9.76 3.40
CA ILE A 88 -0.07 -9.72 3.23
C ILE A 88 -0.78 -10.52 4.33
N GLU A 89 -0.34 -11.74 4.62
CA GLU A 89 -0.98 -12.61 5.59
C GLU A 89 -0.87 -12.08 7.03
N GLU A 90 0.32 -11.71 7.49
CA GLU A 90 0.52 -11.22 8.87
C GLU A 90 -0.13 -9.83 9.06
N SER A 91 -0.05 -8.94 8.05
CA SER A 91 -0.75 -7.66 8.04
C SER A 91 -2.26 -7.81 8.18
N ALA A 92 -2.86 -8.75 7.44
CA ALA A 92 -4.30 -8.97 7.47
C ALA A 92 -4.79 -9.44 8.86
N ILE A 93 -3.97 -10.21 9.59
CA ILE A 93 -4.32 -10.66 10.94
C ILE A 93 -4.32 -9.49 11.92
N GLU A 94 -3.34 -8.59 11.83
CA GLU A 94 -3.17 -7.51 12.79
C GLU A 94 -3.89 -6.19 12.39
N GLY A 95 -4.33 -6.07 11.14
CA GLY A 95 -4.95 -4.86 10.59
C GLY A 95 -3.94 -3.81 10.11
N VAL A 96 -2.67 -4.18 9.97
CA VAL A 96 -1.59 -3.29 9.50
C VAL A 96 -1.58 -3.24 7.99
N ASN A 97 -1.37 -2.07 7.40
CA ASN A 97 -1.28 -1.88 5.96
C ASN A 97 -0.05 -2.60 5.38
N PRO A 98 -0.23 -3.65 4.55
CA PRO A 98 0.88 -4.41 3.98
C PRO A 98 1.74 -3.56 3.03
N ASP A 99 1.16 -2.55 2.37
CA ASP A 99 1.92 -1.68 1.45
C ASP A 99 2.95 -0.85 2.24
N VAL A 100 2.54 -0.30 3.39
CA VAL A 100 3.41 0.44 4.32
C VAL A 100 4.49 -0.49 4.89
N ALA A 101 4.08 -1.61 5.48
CA ALA A 101 5.03 -2.53 6.10
C ALA A 101 6.04 -3.09 5.09
N PHE A 102 5.61 -3.43 3.87
CA PHE A 102 6.49 -3.96 2.83
C PHE A 102 7.45 -2.90 2.30
N THR A 103 6.99 -1.67 2.06
CA THR A 103 7.88 -0.58 1.60
C THR A 103 8.86 -0.14 2.69
N GLN A 104 8.45 -0.15 3.95
CA GLN A 104 9.36 0.03 5.09
C GLN A 104 10.42 -1.07 5.15
N MET A 105 10.06 -2.34 4.95
CA MET A 105 11.05 -3.42 4.84
C MET A 105 12.05 -3.20 3.71
N CYS A 106 11.56 -2.77 2.53
CA CYS A 106 12.42 -2.44 1.41
C CYS A 106 13.41 -1.33 1.76
N LEU A 107 12.99 -0.31 2.52
CA LEU A 107 13.86 0.76 2.99
C LEU A 107 14.91 0.25 3.97
N GLU A 108 14.48 -0.45 5.02
CA GLU A 108 15.32 -0.92 6.13
C GLU A 108 16.38 -1.93 5.70
N THR A 109 16.04 -2.79 4.74
CA THR A 109 16.94 -3.85 4.25
C THR A 109 17.69 -3.48 2.97
N GLY A 110 17.44 -2.30 2.40
CA GLY A 110 17.94 -1.96 1.07
C GLY A 110 17.44 -2.92 -0.02
N PHE A 111 16.17 -3.30 0.07
CA PHE A 111 15.50 -4.33 -0.75
C PHE A 111 16.15 -5.71 -0.60
N LEU A 112 16.35 -6.17 0.64
CA LEU A 112 17.00 -7.44 1.00
C LEU A 112 18.46 -7.58 0.57
N ARG A 113 19.13 -6.48 0.24
CA ARG A 113 20.59 -6.51 0.04
C ARG A 113 21.32 -6.67 1.36
N PHE A 114 20.75 -6.07 2.42
CA PHE A 114 21.43 -5.87 3.68
C PHE A 114 22.75 -5.10 3.49
N GLY A 115 23.40 -4.66 4.56
CA GLY A 115 24.59 -3.78 4.45
C GLY A 115 24.76 -2.80 5.61
N GLY A 116 23.78 -2.78 6.53
CA GLY A 116 23.94 -2.21 7.86
C GLY A 116 24.26 -3.27 8.90
N ASP A 117 23.78 -3.06 10.13
CA ASP A 117 24.07 -3.90 11.30
C ASP A 117 23.27 -5.22 11.35
N VAL A 118 22.38 -5.47 10.39
CA VAL A 118 21.55 -6.67 10.30
C VAL A 118 21.95 -7.51 9.08
N ASP A 119 22.21 -8.79 9.31
CA ASP A 119 22.44 -9.79 8.27
C ASP A 119 21.14 -10.45 7.78
N SER A 120 21.13 -10.89 6.53
CA SER A 120 20.07 -11.67 5.91
C SER A 120 19.58 -12.88 6.73
N GLN A 121 20.47 -13.56 7.45
CA GLN A 121 20.16 -14.75 8.25
C GLN A 121 19.40 -14.43 9.54
N GLN A 122 19.33 -13.15 9.94
CA GLN A 122 18.62 -12.74 11.15
C GLN A 122 17.11 -12.69 10.96
N HIS A 123 16.61 -12.70 9.72
CA HIS A 123 15.20 -12.47 9.39
C HIS A 123 14.63 -11.18 10.03
N ASN A 124 15.47 -10.20 10.32
CA ASN A 124 15.08 -8.94 10.92
C ASN A 124 14.88 -7.89 9.83
N TYR A 125 13.64 -7.81 9.35
CA TYR A 125 13.28 -7.03 8.17
C TYR A 125 13.04 -5.55 8.42
N CYS A 126 13.17 -5.09 9.66
CA CYS A 126 12.82 -3.72 10.03
C CYS A 126 13.78 -3.08 11.05
N GLY A 127 14.96 -3.67 11.23
CA GLY A 127 16.02 -3.10 12.05
C GLY A 127 15.77 -3.15 13.56
N LEU A 128 14.91 -4.08 14.03
CA LEU A 128 14.59 -4.16 15.46
C LEU A 128 15.85 -4.40 16.30
N GLY A 129 16.03 -3.58 17.33
CA GLY A 129 17.16 -3.69 18.25
C GLY A 129 18.49 -3.17 17.71
N VAL A 130 18.52 -2.57 16.53
CA VAL A 130 19.73 -1.89 16.04
C VAL A 130 19.92 -0.57 16.77
N THR A 131 21.03 -0.42 17.49
CA THR A 131 21.35 0.80 18.27
C THR A 131 22.49 1.63 17.67
N GLY A 132 23.06 1.21 16.53
CA GLY A 132 24.11 1.93 15.82
C GLY A 132 25.51 1.86 16.47
N LYS A 133 25.72 0.94 17.40
CA LYS A 133 27.03 0.71 18.09
C LYS A 133 27.69 -0.62 17.72
N GLY A 134 27.34 -1.19 16.57
CA GLY A 134 27.82 -2.52 16.15
C GLY A 134 27.14 -3.68 16.89
N GLU A 135 26.10 -3.41 17.69
CA GLU A 135 25.24 -4.47 18.20
C GLU A 135 24.40 -5.02 17.05
N LYS A 136 24.52 -6.33 16.83
CA LYS A 136 23.66 -7.05 15.89
C LYS A 136 22.24 -6.92 16.41
N GLY A 137 21.32 -6.47 15.54
CA GLY A 137 19.90 -6.37 15.90
C GLY A 137 19.32 -7.73 16.32
N LEU A 138 18.02 -7.76 16.65
CA LEU A 138 17.34 -9.01 16.98
C LEU A 138 17.42 -10.01 15.82
N SER A 139 17.31 -11.30 16.15
CA SER A 139 17.26 -12.39 15.18
C SER A 139 16.02 -13.24 15.41
N PHE A 140 15.37 -13.64 14.32
CA PHE A 140 14.15 -14.45 14.36
C PHE A 140 14.40 -15.79 13.69
N ILE A 141 13.71 -16.83 14.18
CA ILE A 141 13.93 -18.21 13.77
C ILE A 141 13.64 -18.45 12.28
N ASP A 142 12.68 -17.71 11.72
CA ASP A 142 12.29 -17.80 10.32
C ASP A 142 11.71 -16.47 9.80
N SER A 143 11.55 -16.40 8.48
CA SER A 143 11.00 -15.24 7.79
C SER A 143 9.62 -14.83 8.31
N ARG A 144 8.74 -15.79 8.64
CA ARG A 144 7.39 -15.47 9.13
C ARG A 144 7.44 -14.80 10.49
N THR A 145 8.27 -15.28 11.39
CA THR A 145 8.46 -14.72 12.73
C THR A 145 9.04 -13.31 12.64
N GLY A 146 10.01 -13.10 11.75
CA GLY A 146 10.57 -11.78 11.47
C GLY A 146 9.55 -10.77 10.92
N VAL A 147 8.73 -11.20 9.95
CA VAL A 147 7.64 -10.38 9.42
C VAL A 147 6.61 -10.09 10.51
N ARG A 148 6.22 -11.09 11.31
CA ARG A 148 5.30 -10.90 12.44
C ARG A 148 5.82 -9.87 13.44
N ALA A 149 7.09 -9.95 13.82
CA ALA A 149 7.70 -8.99 14.73
C ALA A 149 7.63 -7.56 14.18
N HIS A 150 7.90 -7.38 12.87
CA HIS A 150 7.76 -6.10 12.20
C HIS A 150 6.30 -5.58 12.26
N ILE A 151 5.33 -6.42 11.89
CA ILE A 151 3.91 -6.07 11.91
C ILE A 151 3.43 -5.71 13.32
N GLN A 152 3.85 -6.48 14.33
CA GLN A 152 3.55 -6.19 15.73
C GLN A 152 4.14 -4.83 16.15
N HIS A 153 5.38 -4.53 15.76
CA HIS A 153 6.00 -3.24 16.09
C HIS A 153 5.24 -2.05 15.47
N LEU A 154 4.82 -2.19 14.21
CA LEU A 154 3.97 -1.19 13.55
C LEU A 154 2.62 -1.01 14.26
N LYS A 155 1.98 -2.12 14.65
CA LYS A 155 0.72 -2.07 15.41
C LYS A 155 0.89 -1.45 16.80
N ALA A 156 2.02 -1.69 17.46
CA ALA A 156 2.34 -1.01 18.71
C ALA A 156 2.32 0.50 18.52
N TYR A 157 3.00 1.01 17.49
CA TYR A 157 3.01 2.44 17.17
C TYR A 157 1.62 2.98 16.81
N ALA A 158 0.85 2.28 15.98
CA ALA A 158 -0.33 2.85 15.34
C ALA A 158 -1.68 2.51 15.99
N SER A 159 -1.68 1.68 17.03
CA SER A 159 -2.92 1.23 17.68
C SER A 159 -2.72 0.98 19.17
N THR A 160 -3.82 1.00 19.92
CA THR A 160 -3.90 0.54 21.32
C THR A 160 -4.61 -0.82 21.45
N GLU A 161 -5.14 -1.38 20.37
CA GLU A 161 -5.83 -2.68 20.36
C GLU A 161 -4.89 -3.86 20.68
N ASN A 162 -5.41 -4.93 21.27
CA ASN A 162 -4.59 -6.11 21.53
C ASN A 162 -4.05 -6.75 20.24
N LEU A 163 -2.92 -7.46 20.36
CA LEU A 163 -2.41 -8.31 19.29
C LEU A 163 -3.36 -9.48 19.05
N ASN A 164 -3.52 -9.85 17.78
CA ASN A 164 -4.30 -11.01 17.36
C ASN A 164 -3.42 -12.27 17.23
N THR A 165 -2.10 -12.10 17.30
CA THR A 165 -1.08 -13.16 17.29
C THR A 165 -0.28 -13.19 18.59
N VAL A 166 0.46 -14.28 18.78
CA VAL A 166 1.42 -14.38 19.90
C VAL A 166 2.52 -13.33 19.72
N LEU A 167 2.78 -12.56 20.77
CA LEU A 167 3.85 -11.57 20.81
C LEU A 167 5.22 -12.22 20.58
N VAL A 168 5.92 -11.78 19.52
CA VAL A 168 7.29 -12.20 19.18
C VAL A 168 8.25 -11.01 19.10
N ASP A 169 7.74 -9.77 19.00
CA ASP A 169 8.55 -8.57 19.12
C ASP A 169 8.92 -8.29 20.60
N GLU A 170 10.15 -8.62 20.98
CA GLU A 170 10.67 -8.36 22.34
C GLU A 170 10.73 -6.88 22.71
N ARG A 171 10.64 -5.98 21.71
CA ARG A 171 10.68 -4.53 21.89
C ARG A 171 9.30 -3.88 21.92
N PHE A 172 8.23 -4.64 21.71
CA PHE A 172 6.85 -4.14 21.68
C PHE A 172 6.50 -3.31 22.91
N ARG A 173 6.98 -3.75 24.09
CA ARG A 173 6.76 -3.06 25.39
C ARG A 173 7.43 -1.69 25.52
N PHE A 174 8.39 -1.37 24.65
CA PHE A 174 9.12 -0.10 24.70
C PHE A 174 8.46 0.99 23.86
N VAL A 175 7.45 0.64 23.07
CA VAL A 175 6.70 1.59 22.25
C VAL A 175 5.57 2.19 23.07
N GLU A 176 5.47 3.52 23.08
CA GLU A 176 4.26 4.19 23.53
C GLU A 176 3.14 3.88 22.54
N ARG A 177 2.13 3.14 23.00
CA ARG A 177 1.12 2.56 22.12
C ARG A 177 0.18 3.61 21.52
N GLY A 178 -0.08 3.52 20.22
CA GLY A 178 -0.90 4.50 19.50
C GLY A 178 -0.23 5.86 19.30
N SER A 179 1.09 5.93 19.46
CA SER A 179 1.84 7.19 19.31
C SER A 179 2.08 7.61 17.85
N ALA A 180 1.91 6.75 16.85
CA ALA A 180 2.16 7.08 15.45
C ALA A 180 1.15 6.39 14.52
N GLU A 181 0.13 7.12 14.06
CA GLU A 181 -0.98 6.57 13.25
C GLU A 181 -0.62 6.48 11.76
N GLU A 182 0.19 7.42 11.28
CA GLU A 182 0.64 7.53 9.89
C GLU A 182 2.17 7.44 9.76
N ILE A 183 2.67 7.17 8.55
CA ILE A 183 4.12 7.10 8.31
C ILE A 183 4.88 8.38 8.69
N VAL A 184 4.22 9.54 8.68
CA VAL A 184 4.83 10.82 9.07
C VAL A 184 5.23 10.84 10.54
N ASP A 185 4.46 10.16 11.38
CA ASP A 185 4.67 10.11 12.83
C ASP A 185 5.81 9.16 13.23
N LEU A 186 6.23 8.27 12.32
CA LEU A 186 7.37 7.39 12.52
C LEU A 186 8.71 8.15 12.46
N THR A 187 8.76 9.31 11.80
CA THR A 187 9.97 10.15 11.76
C THR A 187 10.31 10.64 13.17
N GLY A 188 11.50 10.29 13.65
CA GLY A 188 11.97 10.60 15.00
C GLY A 188 11.51 9.61 16.09
N LYS A 189 10.54 8.73 15.81
CA LYS A 189 10.09 7.68 16.74
C LYS A 189 10.65 6.31 16.38
N TRP A 190 10.54 5.93 15.11
CA TRP A 190 11.09 4.70 14.56
C TRP A 190 12.57 4.88 14.21
N ALA A 191 12.87 5.91 13.42
CA ALA A 191 14.22 6.23 12.98
C ALA A 191 14.54 7.71 13.25
N THR A 192 15.81 8.00 13.56
CA THR A 192 16.29 9.38 13.79
C THR A 192 16.42 10.21 12.51
N ASP A 193 16.35 9.56 11.35
CA ASP A 193 16.40 10.23 10.04
C ASP A 193 15.19 11.15 9.85
N LYS A 194 15.46 12.45 9.67
CA LYS A 194 14.43 13.48 9.45
C LYS A 194 13.68 13.35 8.12
N GLN A 195 14.14 12.51 7.19
CA GLN A 195 13.47 12.25 5.91
C GLN A 195 12.84 10.86 5.86
N TYR A 196 12.72 10.16 6.99
CA TYR A 196 12.29 8.78 7.05
C TYR A 196 10.91 8.56 6.40
N ASP A 197 9.90 9.32 6.82
CA ASP A 197 8.56 9.28 6.25
C ASP A 197 8.55 9.54 4.74
N LYS A 198 9.35 10.51 4.27
CA LYS A 198 9.39 10.89 2.86
C LYS A 198 9.98 9.77 1.99
N LYS A 199 10.94 9.01 2.53
CA LYS A 199 11.50 7.83 1.86
C LYS A 199 10.45 6.75 1.73
N ILE A 200 9.70 6.44 2.80
CA ILE A 200 8.59 5.47 2.75
C ILE A 200 7.52 5.94 1.76
N ARG A 201 7.10 7.20 1.84
CA ARG A 201 6.13 7.80 0.90
C ARG A 201 6.56 7.66 -0.55
N SER A 202 7.83 7.92 -0.86
CA SER A 202 8.37 7.75 -2.21
C SER A 202 8.30 6.30 -2.67
N LEU A 203 8.59 5.34 -1.78
CA LEU A 203 8.47 3.91 -2.08
C LEU A 203 7.01 3.49 -2.28
N LEU A 204 6.07 3.98 -1.46
CA LEU A 204 4.63 3.74 -1.64
C LEU A 204 4.12 4.25 -2.98
N GLN A 205 4.51 5.46 -3.38
CA GLN A 205 4.14 6.02 -4.68
C GLN A 205 4.68 5.18 -5.84
N ARG A 206 5.93 4.71 -5.74
CA ARG A 206 6.56 3.84 -6.76
C ARG A 206 5.91 2.45 -6.81
N LEU A 207 5.63 1.86 -5.64
CA LEU A 207 4.91 0.58 -5.54
C LEU A 207 3.52 0.70 -6.16
N GLY A 208 2.80 1.78 -5.83
CA GLY A 208 1.51 2.12 -6.42
C GLY A 208 1.57 2.25 -7.95
N GLN A 209 2.74 2.41 -8.56
CA GLN A 209 2.93 2.48 -10.01
C GLN A 209 3.24 1.12 -10.69
N ILE A 210 3.39 0.01 -9.95
CA ILE A 210 3.71 -1.32 -10.50
C ILE A 210 2.50 -1.99 -11.14
N GLU A 211 2.51 -2.18 -12.46
CA GLU A 211 1.40 -2.83 -13.20
C GLU A 211 1.32 -4.31 -12.84
N SER A 212 0.14 -4.78 -12.42
CA SER A 212 -0.13 -6.21 -12.26
C SER A 212 -0.29 -6.83 -13.64
N ARG A 213 0.30 -7.99 -13.88
CA ARG A 213 0.10 -8.74 -15.12
C ARG A 213 -1.22 -9.48 -14.97
N LEU A 214 -2.30 -8.84 -15.42
CA LEU A 214 -3.61 -9.48 -15.58
C LEU A 214 -3.54 -10.58 -16.64
#